data_AF-Q9ARD7-F1
#
_entry.id   AF-Q9ARD7-F1
#
_cell.length_a   1.000
_cell.length_b   1.000
_cell.length_c   1.000
_cell.angle_alpha   90.00
_cell.angle_beta   90.00
_cell.angle_gamma   90.00
#
_symmetry.space_group_name_H-M   'P 1'
#
loop_
_entity.id
_entity.type
_entity.pdbx_description
1 polymer ?
#
loop_
_entity_poly.entity_id
_entity_poly.type
_entity_poly.pdbx_seq_one_letter_code
_entity_poly.pdbx_strand_id
1 'polypeptide(L)'
;IDKLDLGPSDMMDGRVGAIRDALDEAGFLDVQIMAYAAKYASAFYGPFRDAIGSAKTLTGDKRTYQMDSANSDEAIREVELDLAEGADMVMVKPGMPI
;
A
#
# COMPACT_ATOMS: atom_id res chain seq x y z
N ILE A 1 9.48 6.78 22.51
CA ILE A 1 8.93 7.14 21.18
C ILE A 1 9.75 6.29 20.24
N ASP A 2 9.49 4.98 20.13
CA ASP A 2 10.50 4.06 19.57
C ASP A 2 9.89 2.81 18.89
N LYS A 3 8.88 3.01 18.04
CA LYS A 3 8.45 2.02 17.03
C LYS A 3 7.99 2.77 15.80
N LEU A 4 8.86 2.89 14.81
CA LEU A 4 8.50 3.50 13.53
C LEU A 4 7.97 2.39 12.64
N ASP A 5 6.64 2.27 12.51
CA ASP A 5 6.02 1.29 11.62
C ASP A 5 5.97 1.86 10.19
N LEU A 6 6.28 1.02 9.20
CA LEU A 6 6.25 1.40 7.79
C LEU A 6 4.90 1.06 7.15
N GLY A 7 4.32 2.03 6.46
CA GLY A 7 3.05 1.88 5.73
C GLY A 7 3.20 2.05 4.22
N PRO A 8 3.87 1.12 3.49
CA PRO A 8 4.06 1.24 2.05
C PRO A 8 2.71 1.25 1.33
N SER A 9 2.45 2.34 0.60
CA SER A 9 1.16 2.58 -0.08
C SER A 9 1.28 2.82 -1.58
N ASP A 10 2.44 2.50 -2.13
CA ASP A 10 2.85 2.67 -3.52
C ASP A 10 2.19 1.66 -4.47
N MET A 11 1.84 0.45 -3.98
CA MET A 11 1.26 -0.67 -4.77
C MET A 11 2.21 -1.23 -5.85
N MET A 12 3.51 -1.29 -5.58
CA MET A 12 4.44 -1.96 -6.49
C MET A 12 4.58 -3.44 -6.15
N ASP A 13 4.66 -4.31 -7.16
CA ASP A 13 4.88 -5.75 -6.92
C ASP A 13 6.21 -6.00 -6.19
N GLY A 14 6.24 -6.91 -5.22
CA GLY A 14 7.47 -7.30 -4.51
C GLY A 14 8.00 -6.29 -3.50
N ARG A 15 7.35 -5.13 -3.31
CA ARG A 15 7.91 -4.07 -2.44
C ARG A 15 7.99 -4.48 -0.98
N VAL A 16 7.07 -5.31 -0.49
CA VAL A 16 7.04 -5.68 0.92
C VAL A 16 8.27 -6.51 1.24
N GLY A 17 8.58 -7.49 0.39
CA GLY A 17 9.75 -8.35 0.54
C GLY A 17 11.04 -7.54 0.47
N ALA A 18 11.15 -6.65 -0.53
CA ALA A 18 12.31 -5.77 -0.66
C ALA A 18 12.52 -4.86 0.55
N ILE A 19 11.44 -4.34 1.15
CA ILE A 19 11.50 -3.53 2.37
C ILE A 19 11.89 -4.39 3.58
N ARG A 20 11.30 -5.57 3.72
CA ARG A 20 11.61 -6.51 4.82
C ARG A 20 13.09 -6.90 4.79
N ASP A 21 13.60 -7.30 3.62
CA ASP A 21 15.01 -7.66 3.43
C ASP A 21 15.94 -6.50 3.81
N ALA A 22 15.61 -5.28 3.36
CA ALA A 22 16.41 -4.09 3.67
C ALA A 22 16.40 -3.73 5.17
N LEU A 23 15.25 -3.89 5.84
CA LEU A 23 15.15 -3.70 7.29
C LEU A 23 15.95 -4.75 8.05
N ASP A 24 15.89 -6.02 7.62
CA ASP A 24 16.65 -7.11 8.23
C ASP A 24 18.15 -6.93 8.07
N GLU A 25 18.62 -6.58 6.88
CA GLU A 25 20.03 -6.30 6.60
C GLU A 25 20.56 -5.14 7.46
N ALA A 26 19.74 -4.11 7.68
CA ALA A 26 20.07 -2.97 8.52
C ALA A 26 19.88 -3.22 10.04
N GLY A 27 19.41 -4.41 10.44
CA GLY A 27 19.21 -4.79 11.84
C GLY A 27 17.93 -4.28 12.49
N PHE A 28 16.98 -3.76 11.71
CA PHE A 28 15.67 -3.26 12.16
C PHE A 28 14.62 -4.39 12.23
N LEU A 29 14.89 -5.41 13.02
CA LEU A 29 14.04 -6.60 13.13
C LEU A 29 12.67 -6.32 13.77
N ASP A 30 12.59 -5.30 14.63
CA ASP A 30 11.36 -4.95 15.37
C ASP A 30 10.47 -3.93 14.64
N VAL A 31 10.90 -3.44 13.47
CA VAL A 31 10.11 -2.51 12.65
C VAL A 31 9.03 -3.29 11.91
N GLN A 32 7.78 -2.91 12.15
CA GLN A 32 6.62 -3.57 11.55
C GLN A 32 6.25 -2.96 10.20
N ILE A 33 5.68 -3.78 9.32
CA ILE A 33 5.19 -3.38 8.00
C ILE A 33 3.66 -3.52 7.96
N MET A 34 2.96 -2.41 7.78
CA MET A 34 1.53 -2.35 7.45
C MET A 34 1.35 -2.10 5.96
N ALA A 35 1.24 -3.17 5.19
CA ALA A 35 1.12 -3.07 3.75
C ALA A 35 -0.28 -2.62 3.32
N TYR A 36 -0.37 -1.62 2.44
CA TYR A 36 -1.63 -1.27 1.77
C TYR A 36 -1.90 -2.28 0.65
N ALA A 37 -2.17 -3.54 1.01
CA ALA A 37 -2.28 -4.66 0.08
C ALA A 37 -3.42 -4.49 -0.96
N ALA A 38 -4.56 -3.95 -0.55
CA ALA A 38 -5.70 -3.77 -1.44
C ALA A 38 -6.05 -2.28 -1.58
N LYS A 39 -5.23 -1.55 -2.35
CA LYS A 39 -5.46 -0.12 -2.62
C LYS A 39 -6.02 0.09 -4.03
N TYR A 40 -7.30 0.42 -4.07
CA TYR A 40 -8.05 0.62 -5.30
C TYR A 40 -7.84 2.01 -5.91
N ALA A 41 -7.93 2.10 -7.23
CA ALA A 41 -7.96 3.33 -8.01
C ALA A 41 -9.30 4.06 -7.79
N SER A 42 -9.40 4.85 -6.72
CA SER A 42 -10.67 5.45 -6.27
C SER A 42 -10.76 6.96 -6.46
N ALA A 43 -11.96 7.45 -6.77
CA ALA A 43 -12.30 8.89 -6.81
C ALA A 43 -12.31 9.56 -5.42
N PHE A 44 -12.40 8.77 -4.33
CA PHE A 44 -12.42 9.28 -2.95
C PHE A 44 -11.12 9.97 -2.52
N TYR A 45 -10.04 9.86 -3.30
CA TYR A 45 -8.76 10.47 -2.96
C TYR A 45 -8.65 11.95 -3.36
N GLY A 46 -9.65 12.54 -4.02
CA GLY A 46 -9.65 13.95 -4.43
C GLY A 46 -9.32 14.92 -3.27
N PRO A 47 -10.10 14.94 -2.18
CA PRO A 47 -9.85 15.84 -1.06
C PRO A 47 -8.46 15.66 -0.42
N PHE A 48 -7.98 14.41 -0.35
CA PHE A 48 -6.64 14.12 0.17
C PHE A 48 -5.55 14.70 -0.76
N ARG A 49 -5.70 14.55 -2.08
CA ARG A 49 -4.73 15.06 -3.06
C ARG A 49 -4.60 16.58 -3.01
N ASP A 50 -5.71 17.28 -2.80
CA ASP A 50 -5.74 18.73 -2.62
C ASP A 50 -5.02 19.14 -1.34
N ALA A 51 -5.29 18.45 -0.23
CA ALA A 51 -4.70 18.76 1.08
C ALA A 51 -3.17 18.67 1.09
N ILE A 52 -2.59 17.69 0.37
CA ILE A 52 -1.13 17.51 0.28
C ILE A 52 -0.49 18.22 -0.93
N GLY A 53 -1.26 19.02 -1.67
CA GLY A 53 -0.79 19.75 -2.86
C GLY A 53 -0.42 18.87 -4.06
N SER A 54 -0.68 17.56 -3.99
CA SER A 54 -0.31 16.60 -5.06
C SER A 54 -1.25 16.63 -6.27
N ALA A 55 -2.39 17.32 -6.16
CA ALA A 55 -3.38 17.39 -7.24
C ALA A 55 -2.81 17.95 -8.55
N LYS A 56 -1.86 18.90 -8.47
CA LYS A 56 -1.19 19.50 -9.64
C LYS A 56 -0.03 18.68 -10.19
N THR A 57 0.53 17.79 -9.38
CA THR A 57 1.69 16.95 -9.73
C THR A 57 1.25 15.63 -10.38
N LEU A 58 0.01 15.19 -10.14
CA LEU A 58 -0.54 14.00 -10.76
C LEU A 58 -0.88 14.28 -12.23
N THR A 59 -0.07 13.75 -13.14
CA THR A 59 -0.38 13.67 -14.57
C THR A 59 -0.92 12.28 -14.90
N GLY A 60 -2.13 12.21 -15.45
CA GLY A 60 -2.79 10.93 -15.77
C GLY A 60 -3.51 10.28 -14.56
N ASP A 61 -3.65 8.96 -14.60
CA ASP A 61 -4.29 8.18 -13.53
C ASP A 61 -3.33 7.15 -12.92
N LYS A 62 -3.81 6.43 -11.90
CA LYS A 62 -3.02 5.45 -11.15
C LYS A 62 -3.43 3.99 -11.44
N ARG A 63 -4.21 3.76 -12.51
CA ARG A 63 -4.84 2.46 -12.78
C ARG A 63 -3.88 1.35 -13.16
N THR A 64 -2.64 1.69 -13.52
CA THR A 64 -1.62 0.70 -13.89
C THR A 64 -0.98 0.00 -12.70
N TYR A 65 -1.25 0.46 -11.48
CA TYR A 65 -0.71 -0.12 -10.24
C TYR A 65 -1.71 -0.10 -9.07
N GLN A 66 -2.72 0.77 -9.09
CA GLN A 66 -3.84 0.67 -8.16
C GLN A 66 -4.93 -0.22 -8.76
N MET A 67 -5.50 -1.06 -7.91
CA MET A 67 -6.46 -2.09 -8.32
C MET A 67 -7.75 -1.51 -8.92
N ASP A 68 -8.37 -2.28 -9.82
CA ASP A 68 -9.73 -2.01 -10.26
C ASP A 68 -10.72 -2.32 -9.12
N SER A 69 -11.60 -1.37 -8.80
CA SER A 69 -12.64 -1.51 -7.78
C SER A 69 -13.62 -2.66 -8.03
N ALA A 70 -13.73 -3.14 -9.27
CA ALA A 70 -14.57 -4.29 -9.60
C ALA A 70 -13.97 -5.65 -9.16
N ASN A 71 -12.67 -5.70 -8.81
CA ASN A 71 -11.95 -6.96 -8.60
C ASN A 71 -11.77 -7.30 -7.12
N SER A 72 -12.61 -8.19 -6.58
CA SER A 72 -12.44 -8.72 -5.21
C SER A 72 -11.39 -9.82 -5.13
N ASP A 73 -11.32 -10.70 -6.13
CA ASP A 73 -10.43 -11.87 -6.09
C ASP A 73 -8.96 -11.48 -6.24
N GLU A 74 -8.69 -10.39 -6.97
CA GLU A 74 -7.37 -9.78 -7.04
C GLU A 74 -6.92 -9.31 -5.66
N ALA A 75 -7.83 -8.75 -4.85
CA ALA A 75 -7.48 -8.24 -3.53
C ALA A 75 -7.01 -9.35 -2.58
N ILE A 76 -7.61 -10.53 -2.68
CA ILE A 76 -7.20 -11.69 -1.90
C ILE A 76 -5.78 -12.12 -2.32
N ARG A 77 -5.48 -12.14 -3.63
CA ARG A 77 -4.13 -12.48 -4.11
C ARG A 77 -3.08 -11.47 -3.66
N GLU A 78 -3.37 -10.18 -3.76
CA GLU A 78 -2.45 -9.13 -3.30
C GLU A 78 -2.18 -9.23 -1.78
N VAL A 79 -3.22 -9.52 -0.99
CA VAL A 79 -3.07 -9.76 0.46
C VAL A 79 -2.21 -10.99 0.73
N GLU A 80 -2.44 -12.10 0.03
CA GLU A 80 -1.64 -13.32 0.18
C GLU A 80 -0.16 -13.08 -0.17
N LEU A 81 0.12 -12.31 -1.23
CA LEU A 81 1.47 -11.94 -1.63
C LEU A 81 2.18 -11.10 -0.57
N ASP A 82 1.55 -10.01 -0.11
CA ASP A 82 2.13 -9.14 0.91
C ASP A 82 2.41 -9.87 2.24
N LEU A 83 1.51 -10.80 2.63
CA LEU A 83 1.73 -11.64 3.81
C LEU A 83 2.88 -12.62 3.62
N ALA A 84 3.00 -13.23 2.44
CA ALA A 84 4.11 -14.11 2.10
C ALA A 84 5.46 -13.38 2.05
N GLU A 85 5.44 -12.09 1.71
CA GLU A 85 6.58 -11.18 1.67
C GLU A 85 6.99 -10.61 3.04
N GLY A 86 6.21 -10.88 4.10
CA GLY A 86 6.57 -10.51 5.47
C GLY A 86 5.87 -9.26 6.02
N ALA A 87 4.71 -8.87 5.48
CA ALA A 87 3.86 -7.87 6.12
C ALA A 87 3.31 -8.38 7.47
N ASP A 88 3.42 -7.57 8.52
CA ASP A 88 2.79 -7.84 9.82
C ASP A 88 1.28 -7.56 9.81
N MET A 89 0.88 -6.59 8.99
CA MET A 89 -0.50 -6.11 8.88
C MET A 89 -0.81 -5.76 7.43
N VAL A 90 -2.08 -5.89 7.07
CA VAL A 90 -2.59 -5.50 5.74
C VAL A 90 -3.74 -4.50 5.86
N MET A 91 -3.83 -3.58 4.90
CA MET A 91 -4.84 -2.53 4.85
C MET A 91 -5.56 -2.51 3.50
N VAL A 92 -6.89 -2.40 3.56
CA VAL A 92 -7.76 -2.12 2.40
C VAL A 92 -8.01 -0.62 2.30
N LYS A 93 -7.97 -0.07 1.08
CA LYS A 93 -8.26 1.35 0.83
C LYS A 93 -8.97 1.56 -0.51
N PRO A 94 -10.09 2.30 -0.56
CA PRO A 94 -10.74 3.03 0.53
C PRO A 94 -11.55 2.12 1.49
N GLY A 95 -11.99 2.67 2.62
CA GLY A 95 -12.70 1.91 3.67
C GLY A 95 -14.22 1.83 3.49
N MET A 96 -14.88 2.85 2.91
CA MET A 96 -16.28 2.75 2.51
C MET A 96 -16.38 2.29 1.05
N PRO A 97 -17.25 1.31 0.74
CA PRO A 97 -17.47 0.82 -0.63
C PRO A 97 -18.22 1.84 -1.49
N ILE A 98 -18.15 1.63 -2.81
CA ILE A 98 -18.99 2.30 -3.82
C ILE A 98 -20.17 1.39 -4.16
#